data_AF-A0A1Q7XT85-F1
#
_entry.id   AF-A0A1Q7XT85-F1
#
_cell.length_a   1.000
_cell.length_b   1.000
_cell.length_c   1.000
_cell.angle_alpha   90.00
_cell.angle_beta   90.00
_cell.angle_gamma   90.00
#
_symmetry.space_group_name_H-M   'P 1'
#
loop_
_entity.id
_entity.type
_entity.pdbx_description
1 polymer ?
#
loop_
_entity_poly.entity_id
_entity_poly.type
_entity_poly.pdbx_seq_one_letter_code
_entity_poly.pdbx_strand_id
1 'polypeptide(L)'
;MPSRPMNTAAARRLTVRGAFGRDARVTIDISQAAGAAQARGSFRLMDGPSRTILETSDVGVLQTTKDWASFTARIAPRPDSADLFVTVIVERADPFADGRPTSVTIDIDDRGGITGILTKPAARLVLR
;
A
#
# COMPACT_ATOMS: atom_id res chain seq x y z
N MET A 1 -8.83 -13.05 -7.81
CA MET A 1 -7.52 -13.01 -8.49
C MET A 1 -7.70 -12.48 -9.91
N PRO A 2 -6.77 -11.68 -10.46
CA PRO A 2 -6.83 -11.26 -11.85
C PRO A 2 -6.65 -12.49 -12.76
N SER A 3 -7.57 -12.68 -13.70
CA SER A 3 -7.55 -13.81 -14.64
C SER A 3 -6.61 -13.59 -15.84
N ARG A 4 -5.93 -12.44 -15.92
CA ARG A 4 -5.02 -12.07 -17.02
C ARG A 4 -3.71 -11.50 -16.48
N PRO A 5 -2.58 -11.82 -17.12
CA PRO A 5 -1.29 -11.20 -16.80
C PRO A 5 -1.39 -9.67 -16.85
N MET A 6 -0.81 -9.02 -15.85
CA MET A 6 -0.75 -7.57 -15.82
C MET A 6 0.20 -7.06 -16.92
N ASN A 7 -0.27 -6.15 -17.76
CA ASN A 7 0.56 -5.54 -18.80
C ASN A 7 1.68 -4.68 -18.18
N THR A 8 2.93 -5.08 -18.26
CA THR A 8 4.06 -4.32 -17.69
C THR A 8 4.54 -3.15 -18.58
N ALA A 9 3.96 -2.95 -19.76
CA ALA A 9 4.41 -1.93 -20.72
C ALA A 9 3.99 -0.49 -20.38
N ALA A 10 3.16 -0.28 -19.35
CA ALA A 10 2.75 1.05 -18.90
C ALA A 10 3.48 1.43 -17.59
N ALA A 11 3.88 2.69 -17.49
CA ALA A 11 4.41 3.25 -16.26
C ALA A 11 3.28 3.57 -15.27
N ARG A 12 3.51 3.30 -13.99
CA ARG A 12 2.51 3.39 -12.92
C ARG A 12 3.00 4.25 -11.76
N ARG A 13 2.06 4.85 -11.04
CA ARG A 13 2.32 5.52 -9.77
C ARG A 13 1.20 5.23 -8.78
N LEU A 14 1.54 5.23 -7.50
CA LEU A 14 0.64 5.12 -6.38
C LEU A 14 1.08 6.15 -5.35
N THR A 15 0.23 7.14 -5.09
CA THR A 15 0.47 8.11 -4.02
C THR A 15 -0.74 8.11 -3.09
N VAL A 16 -0.48 7.78 -1.83
CA VAL A 16 -1.49 7.74 -0.77
C VAL A 16 -0.94 8.47 0.43
N ARG A 17 -1.76 9.34 1.00
CA ARG A 17 -1.53 9.93 2.31
C ARG A 17 -2.88 10.00 2.99
N GLY A 18 -2.95 9.54 4.23
CA GLY A 18 -4.18 9.56 5.00
C GLY A 18 -4.00 8.93 6.37
N ALA A 19 -5.09 8.94 7.13
CA ALA A 19 -5.16 8.36 8.47
C ALA A 19 -6.32 7.37 8.56
N PHE A 20 -6.11 6.31 9.34
CA PHE A 20 -7.14 5.39 9.80
C PHE A 20 -7.56 5.82 11.20
N GLY A 21 -8.81 6.26 11.35
CA GLY A 21 -9.28 6.79 12.63
C GLY A 21 -8.40 7.93 13.15
N ARG A 22 -8.11 7.94 14.47
CA ARG A 22 -7.29 8.98 15.11
C ARG A 22 -5.80 8.64 15.20
N ASP A 23 -5.46 7.35 15.22
CA ASP A 23 -4.16 6.93 15.76
C ASP A 23 -3.23 6.24 14.75
N ALA A 24 -3.72 5.86 13.56
CA ALA A 24 -2.88 5.26 12.53
C ALA A 24 -2.78 6.14 11.27
N ARG A 25 -1.59 6.21 10.67
CA ARG A 25 -1.30 7.03 9.49
C ARG A 25 -0.51 6.23 8.47
N VAL A 26 -0.88 6.38 7.20
CA VAL A 26 -0.21 5.74 6.08
C VAL A 26 0.30 6.77 5.08
N THR A 27 1.51 6.56 4.59
CA THR A 27 2.11 7.31 3.48
C THR A 27 2.71 6.32 2.48
N ILE A 28 2.28 6.43 1.22
CA ILE A 28 2.76 5.64 0.10
C ILE A 28 3.13 6.61 -1.00
N ASP A 29 4.34 6.54 -1.52
CA ASP A 29 4.70 7.14 -2.80
C ASP A 29 5.58 6.15 -3.55
N ILE A 30 4.96 5.45 -4.50
CA ILE A 30 5.58 4.35 -5.24
C ILE A 30 5.36 4.60 -6.73
N SER A 31 6.38 4.34 -7.53
CA SER A 31 6.32 4.42 -8.98
C SER A 31 7.02 3.24 -9.62
N GLN A 32 6.53 2.78 -10.76
CA GLN A 32 7.17 1.73 -11.55
C GLN A 32 7.22 2.19 -13.00
N ALA A 33 8.43 2.26 -13.56
CA ALA A 33 8.60 2.57 -14.97
C ALA A 33 8.09 1.40 -15.84
N ALA A 34 7.74 1.69 -17.10
CA ALA A 34 7.37 0.66 -18.07
C ALA A 34 8.51 -0.38 -18.20
N GLY A 35 8.16 -1.66 -18.15
CA GLY A 35 9.10 -2.78 -18.25
C GLY A 35 10.00 -2.99 -17.03
N ALA A 36 9.95 -2.15 -15.99
CA ALA A 36 10.74 -2.36 -14.79
C ALA A 36 10.27 -3.59 -14.01
N ALA A 37 11.22 -4.39 -13.52
CA ALA A 37 10.93 -5.61 -12.75
C ALA A 37 10.38 -5.34 -11.34
N GLN A 38 10.68 -4.16 -10.78
CA GLN A 38 10.25 -3.74 -9.44
C GLN A 38 9.86 -2.26 -9.45
N ALA A 39 8.98 -1.88 -8.52
CA ALA A 39 8.68 -0.49 -8.25
C ALA A 39 9.80 0.16 -7.44
N ARG A 40 9.72 1.48 -7.28
CA ARG A 40 10.60 2.29 -6.43
C ARG A 40 9.78 3.31 -5.67
N GLY A 41 10.24 3.68 -4.49
CA GLY A 41 9.59 4.70 -3.68
C GLY A 41 9.65 4.34 -2.20
N SER A 42 8.65 4.78 -1.45
CA SER A 42 8.58 4.56 -0.01
C SER A 42 7.18 4.17 0.45
N PHE A 43 7.15 3.23 1.38
CA PHE A 43 5.99 2.90 2.20
C PHE A 43 6.29 3.24 3.65
N ARG A 44 5.34 3.89 4.33
CA ARG A 44 5.40 4.15 5.77
C ARG A 44 4.02 4.00 6.41
N LEU A 45 3.97 3.21 7.48
CA LEU A 45 2.83 3.07 8.37
C LEU A 45 3.26 3.48 9.78
N MET A 46 2.49 4.35 10.41
CA MET A 46 2.61 4.69 11.82
C MET A 46 1.35 4.23 12.52
N ASP A 47 1.50 3.35 13.50
CA ASP A 47 0.40 2.83 14.31
C ASP A 47 0.55 3.30 15.77
N GLY A 48 -0.26 4.27 16.16
CA GLY A 48 -0.22 4.92 17.48
C GLY A 48 -0.48 3.99 18.66
N PRO A 49 -1.51 3.11 18.63
CA PRO A 49 -1.81 2.19 19.73
C PRO A 49 -0.67 1.21 20.03
N SER A 50 -0.04 0.63 19.01
CA SER A 50 1.12 -0.25 19.20
C SER A 50 2.46 0.48 19.30
N ARG A 51 2.48 1.80 19.05
CA ARG A 51 3.69 2.63 18.88
C ARG A 51 4.66 2.06 17.83
N THR A 52 4.12 1.38 16.82
CA THR A 52 4.91 0.76 15.76
C THR A 52 5.06 1.72 14.59
N ILE A 53 6.28 1.82 14.06
CA ILE A 53 6.56 2.46 12.78
C ILE A 53 7.14 1.40 11.86
N LEU A 54 6.47 1.18 10.73
CA LEU A 54 6.95 0.32 9.66
C LEU A 54 7.30 1.20 8.47
N GLU A 55 8.53 1.11 7.99
CA GLU A 55 8.99 1.89 6.85
C GLU A 55 9.94 1.08 5.98
N THR A 56 9.85 1.28 4.67
CA THR A 56 10.77 0.66 3.72
C THR A 56 10.75 1.36 2.36
N SER A 57 11.85 1.18 1.62
CA SER A 57 11.96 1.47 0.19
C SER A 57 12.12 0.21 -0.66
N ASP A 58 12.19 -0.97 -0.03
CA ASP A 58 12.26 -2.27 -0.69
C ASP A 58 10.83 -2.74 -1.03
N VAL A 59 10.42 -2.40 -2.25
CA VAL A 59 9.06 -2.62 -2.76
C VAL A 59 9.10 -3.53 -3.97
N GLY A 60 8.15 -4.47 -4.02
CA GLY A 60 7.97 -5.40 -5.11
C GLY A 60 7.31 -4.75 -6.33
N VAL A 61 6.50 -5.53 -7.04
CA VAL A 61 5.77 -5.07 -8.22
C VAL A 61 4.56 -4.25 -7.79
N LEU A 62 4.39 -3.06 -8.36
CA LEU A 62 3.17 -2.26 -8.22
C LEU A 62 2.12 -2.75 -9.22
N GLN A 63 1.10 -3.42 -8.70
CA GLN A 63 -0.05 -3.85 -9.46
C GLN A 63 -1.15 -2.79 -9.43
N THR A 64 -1.76 -2.51 -10.58
CA THR A 64 -2.86 -1.53 -10.69
C THR A 64 -3.97 -2.01 -11.60
N THR A 65 -5.21 -1.67 -11.23
CA THR A 65 -6.41 -1.68 -12.08
C THR A 65 -7.17 -0.36 -11.89
N LYS A 66 -8.37 -0.18 -12.46
CA LYS A 66 -9.10 1.10 -12.47
C LYS A 66 -9.31 1.74 -11.08
N ASP A 67 -9.61 0.92 -10.07
CA ASP A 67 -10.02 1.35 -8.73
C ASP A 67 -9.21 0.67 -7.62
N TRP A 68 -8.13 -0.02 -7.98
CA TRP A 68 -7.37 -0.87 -7.08
C TRP A 68 -5.88 -0.80 -7.40
N ALA A 69 -5.06 -0.81 -6.36
CA ALA A 69 -3.62 -1.02 -6.47
C ALA A 69 -3.14 -1.95 -5.37
N SER A 70 -2.10 -2.74 -5.64
CA SER A 70 -1.42 -3.54 -4.64
C SER A 70 0.08 -3.59 -4.87
N PHE A 71 0.83 -3.73 -3.80
CA PHE A 71 2.26 -4.05 -3.85
C PHE A 71 2.65 -4.86 -2.62
N THR A 72 3.73 -5.62 -2.75
CA THR A 72 4.42 -6.22 -1.61
C THR A 72 5.63 -5.37 -1.22
N ALA A 73 6.02 -5.45 0.04
CA ALA A 73 7.16 -4.71 0.57
C ALA A 73 7.88 -5.56 1.60
N ARG A 74 9.21 -5.42 1.66
CA ARG A 74 10.05 -6.07 2.66
C ARG A 74 10.49 -5.04 3.68
N ILE A 75 10.28 -5.33 4.96
CA ILE A 75 10.61 -4.44 6.05
C ILE A 75 11.61 -5.15 6.94
N ALA A 76 12.77 -4.54 7.15
CA ALA A 76 13.78 -4.99 8.10
C ALA A 76 13.69 -4.09 9.35
N PRO A 77 12.86 -4.43 10.36
CA PRO A 77 12.60 -3.53 11.48
C PRO A 77 13.85 -3.29 12.34
N ARG A 78 14.80 -4.23 12.36
CA ARG A 78 16.14 -4.11 12.95
C ARG A 78 17.15 -4.95 12.15
N PRO A 79 18.46 -4.64 12.18
CA PRO A 79 19.48 -5.39 11.45
C PRO A 79 19.51 -6.90 11.77
N ASP A 80 19.19 -7.27 13.01
CA ASP A 80 19.26 -8.67 13.48
C ASP A 80 17.87 -9.31 13.69
N SER A 81 16.80 -8.66 13.22
CA SER A 81 15.45 -9.23 13.27
C SER A 81 15.09 -9.90 11.96
N ALA A 82 14.21 -10.90 12.01
CA ALA A 82 13.59 -11.45 10.82
C ALA A 82 12.89 -10.34 10.01
N ASP A 83 13.06 -10.41 8.69
CA ASP A 83 12.31 -9.57 7.74
C ASP A 83 10.81 -9.80 7.93
N LEU A 84 10.04 -8.72 7.79
CA LEU A 84 8.59 -8.75 7.68
C LEU A 84 8.21 -8.49 6.23
N PHE A 85 7.36 -9.33 5.66
CA PHE A 85 6.73 -9.04 4.39
C PHE A 85 5.36 -8.43 4.62
N VAL A 86 5.07 -7.40 3.83
CA VAL A 86 3.84 -6.64 3.90
C VAL A 86 3.17 -6.65 2.55
N THR A 87 1.88 -6.98 2.52
CA THR A 87 1.03 -6.80 1.35
C THR A 87 0.13 -5.59 1.59
N VAL A 88 0.23 -4.59 0.71
CA VAL A 88 -0.59 -3.38 0.80
C VAL A 88 -1.57 -3.38 -0.36
N ILE A 89 -2.85 -3.22 -0.05
CA ILE A 89 -3.94 -3.09 -1.01
C ILE A 89 -4.59 -1.72 -0.79
N VAL A 90 -4.78 -0.97 -1.88
CA VAL A 90 -5.47 0.31 -1.89
C VAL A 90 -6.67 0.20 -2.80
N GLU A 91 -7.86 0.40 -2.26
CA GLU A 91 -9.10 0.46 -3.04
C GLU A 91 -9.59 1.90 -3.07
N ARG A 92 -9.70 2.49 -4.26
CA ARG A 92 -10.23 3.84 -4.42
C ARG A 92 -11.71 3.92 -4.05
N ALA A 93 -12.43 2.84 -4.35
CA ALA A 93 -13.86 2.69 -4.16
C ALA A 93 -14.15 1.28 -3.63
N ASP A 94 -14.04 1.12 -2.31
CA ASP A 94 -14.25 -0.15 -1.62
C ASP A 94 -15.68 -0.67 -1.88
N PRO A 95 -15.86 -1.83 -2.54
CA PRO A 95 -17.19 -2.34 -2.87
C PRO A 95 -17.94 -2.92 -1.66
N PHE A 96 -17.26 -3.14 -0.54
CA PHE A 96 -17.81 -3.73 0.68
C PHE A 96 -18.19 -2.70 1.75
N ALA A 97 -17.87 -1.43 1.54
CA ALA A 97 -18.22 -0.33 2.43
C ALA A 97 -19.24 0.64 1.80
N ASP A 98 -20.20 1.08 2.61
CA ASP A 98 -21.23 2.03 2.20
C ASP A 98 -20.60 3.35 1.71
N GLY A 99 -21.12 3.86 0.59
CA GLY A 99 -20.58 5.07 -0.05
C GLY A 99 -19.26 4.85 -0.81
N ARG A 100 -18.74 3.61 -0.85
CA ARG A 100 -17.53 3.21 -1.58
C ARG A 100 -16.34 4.14 -1.32
N PRO A 101 -15.94 4.33 -0.06
CA PRO A 101 -14.82 5.19 0.29
C PRO A 101 -13.50 4.59 -0.20
N THR A 102 -12.43 5.38 -0.12
CA THR A 102 -11.07 4.85 -0.30
C THR A 102 -10.65 4.09 0.95
N SER A 103 -10.30 2.81 0.80
CA SER A 103 -9.77 1.97 1.86
C SER A 103 -8.35 1.54 1.58
N VAL A 104 -7.61 1.22 2.64
CA VAL A 104 -6.30 0.60 2.55
C VAL A 104 -6.27 -0.57 3.51
N THR A 105 -5.83 -1.70 2.99
CA THR A 105 -5.56 -2.93 3.74
C THR A 105 -4.07 -3.17 3.72
N ILE A 106 -3.48 -3.36 4.90
CA ILE A 106 -2.06 -3.63 5.10
C ILE A 106 -1.99 -4.95 5.85
N ASP A 107 -1.62 -6.01 5.15
CA ASP A 107 -1.42 -7.33 5.73
C ASP A 107 0.07 -7.52 6.06
N ILE A 108 0.38 -7.97 7.27
CA ILE A 108 1.74 -8.16 7.78
C ILE A 108 1.85 -9.63 8.19
N ASP A 109 2.75 -10.37 7.55
CA ASP A 109 2.94 -11.82 7.69
C ASP A 109 2.50 -12.40 9.04
N ASP A 110 1.42 -13.19 9.03
CA ASP A 110 0.89 -13.99 10.15
C ASP A 110 0.70 -13.24 11.49
N ARG A 111 0.86 -11.91 11.49
CA ARG A 111 0.84 -11.04 12.69
C ARG A 111 -0.40 -10.17 12.76
N GLY A 112 -1.29 -10.31 11.79
CA GLY A 112 -2.49 -9.50 11.64
C GLY A 112 -2.21 -8.22 10.85
N GLY A 113 -3.25 -7.77 10.16
CA GLY A 113 -3.21 -6.57 9.31
C GLY A 113 -3.98 -5.39 9.88
N ILE A 114 -3.81 -4.24 9.24
CA ILE A 114 -4.61 -3.03 9.45
C ILE A 114 -5.46 -2.82 8.20
N THR A 115 -6.78 -2.80 8.37
CA THR A 115 -7.71 -2.34 7.34
C THR A 115 -8.39 -1.08 7.83
N GLY A 116 -8.44 -0.04 6.99
CA GLY A 116 -9.15 1.16 7.35
C GLY A 116 -9.54 2.04 6.19
N ILE A 117 -10.60 2.81 6.41
CA ILE A 117 -11.06 3.87 5.51
C ILE A 117 -10.15 5.09 5.71
N LEU A 118 -9.64 5.65 4.61
CA LEU A 118 -8.83 6.87 4.66
C LEU A 118 -9.71 8.07 4.98
N THR A 119 -9.45 8.70 6.12
CA THR A 119 -10.04 9.99 6.46
C THR A 119 -9.33 11.11 5.71
N LYS A 120 -10.08 12.15 5.31
CA LYS A 120 -9.53 13.27 4.53
C LYS A 120 -8.44 14.05 5.32
N PRO A 121 -7.43 14.62 4.63
CA PRO A 121 -7.29 14.73 3.18
C PRO A 121 -6.78 13.42 2.56
N ALA A 122 -7.63 12.79 1.73
CA ALA A 122 -7.38 11.47 1.18
C ALA A 122 -6.68 11.59 -0.18
N ALA A 123 -5.54 10.92 -0.29
CA ALA A 123 -4.96 10.32 -1.49
C ALA A 123 -5.20 11.03 -2.84
N ARG A 124 -4.16 11.68 -3.37
CA ARG A 124 -4.07 11.88 -4.83
C ARG A 124 -3.65 10.54 -5.46
N LEU A 125 -4.62 9.66 -5.67
CA LEU A 125 -4.38 8.40 -6.36
C LEU A 125 -4.18 8.64 -7.86
N VAL A 126 -2.92 8.72 -8.31
CA VAL A 126 -2.58 8.83 -9.74
C VAL A 126 -2.27 7.45 -10.30
N LEU A 127 -3.31 6.69 -10.61
CA LEU A 127 -3.17 5.47 -11.41
C LEU A 127 -2.93 5.90 -12.86
N ARG A 128 -1.74 5.61 -13.39
CA ARG A 128 -1.43 5.68 -14.82
C ARG A 128 -1.03 4.29 -15.29
#